data_AF-A0A924RQR4-F1
#
_entry.id   AF-A0A924RQR4-F1
#
_cell.length_a   1.000
_cell.length_b   1.000
_cell.length_c   1.000
_cell.angle_alpha   90.00
_cell.angle_beta   90.00
_cell.angle_gamma   90.00
#
_symmetry.space_group_name_H-M   'P 1'
#
loop_
_entity.id
_entity.type
_entity.pdbx_description
1 polymer ?
#
loop_
_entity_poly.entity_id
_entity_poly.type
_entity_poly.pdbx_seq_one_letter_code
_entity_poly.pdbx_strand_id
1 'polypeptide(L)'
;MKRPTQPLSTYPGGYFQLESYSSLQRLWMLLEGAERAGRKVRLQRGDTEETCRRVVEGYTVERAGGLLDERRALEEDITLHPALIALAVRDFGPLKDTLTREYSLNFSFTLAFTKNRTLILKASAVYKVHPRGQVQGLDEARAIQNFADLEPEPTLPDSAKFYPRRFSKEEWRVLLERACGVRV
;
A
#
# COMPACT_ATOMS: atom_id res chain seq x y z
N MET A 1 -2.93 21.34 9.18
CA MET A 1 -2.92 21.58 7.72
C MET A 1 -3.91 22.69 7.33
N LYS A 2 -3.61 23.51 6.31
CA LYS A 2 -4.58 24.49 5.75
C LYS A 2 -5.69 23.74 4.98
N ARG A 3 -6.96 24.09 5.23
CA ARG A 3 -8.12 23.49 4.57
C ARG A 3 -8.23 23.98 3.12
N PRO A 4 -8.05 23.12 2.10
CA PRO A 4 -8.17 23.54 0.71
C PRO A 4 -9.63 23.87 0.36
N THR A 5 -9.84 24.87 -0.50
CA THR A 5 -11.17 25.39 -0.85
C THR A 5 -11.44 25.44 -2.34
N GLN A 6 -10.41 25.34 -3.19
CA GLN A 6 -10.52 25.42 -4.65
C GLN A 6 -10.72 24.02 -5.27
N PRO A 7 -11.91 23.68 -5.77
CA PRO A 7 -12.14 22.37 -6.38
C PRO A 7 -11.34 22.19 -7.68
N LEU A 8 -11.09 20.95 -8.05
CA LEU A 8 -10.55 20.63 -9.37
C LEU A 8 -11.54 21.04 -10.47
N SER A 9 -11.01 21.67 -11.52
CA SER A 9 -11.79 22.13 -12.67
C SER A 9 -12.34 20.99 -13.53
N THR A 10 -11.70 19.82 -13.48
CA THR A 10 -12.03 18.63 -14.28
C THR A 10 -11.92 17.35 -13.45
N TYR A 11 -12.48 16.27 -14.00
CA TYR A 11 -12.34 14.91 -13.48
C TYR A 11 -11.10 14.25 -14.12
N PRO A 12 -10.00 14.03 -13.38
CA PRO A 12 -8.79 13.46 -13.97
C PRO A 12 -8.92 11.96 -14.23
N GLY A 13 -8.22 11.46 -15.25
CA GLY A 13 -8.16 10.03 -15.56
C GLY A 13 -7.55 9.19 -14.42
N GLY A 14 -8.04 7.95 -14.27
CA GLY A 14 -7.57 7.00 -13.26
C GLY A 14 -8.12 7.23 -11.85
N TYR A 15 -9.02 8.20 -11.67
CA TYR A 15 -9.81 8.35 -10.46
C TYR A 15 -11.14 7.62 -10.61
N PHE A 16 -11.70 7.18 -9.50
CA PHE A 16 -13.09 6.74 -9.41
C PHE A 16 -13.85 7.60 -8.41
N GLN A 17 -15.16 7.72 -8.61
CA GLN A 17 -16.03 8.52 -7.76
C GLN A 17 -16.25 7.81 -6.43
N LEU A 18 -15.87 8.43 -5.31
CA LEU A 18 -16.22 7.93 -3.98
C LEU A 18 -17.67 8.27 -3.64
N GLU A 19 -18.03 9.54 -3.80
CA GLU A 19 -19.32 10.12 -3.42
C GLU A 19 -19.73 11.22 -4.40
N SER A 20 -21.00 11.22 -4.82
CA SER A 20 -21.65 12.32 -5.55
C SER A 20 -22.32 13.29 -4.58
N TYR A 21 -22.45 14.55 -4.97
CA TYR A 21 -23.04 15.60 -4.13
C TYR A 21 -22.39 15.72 -2.74
N SER A 22 -21.11 15.34 -2.66
CA SER A 22 -20.34 15.43 -1.42
C SER A 22 -20.00 16.89 -1.11
N SER A 23 -19.59 17.15 0.13
CA SER A 23 -19.19 18.46 0.58
C SER A 23 -17.67 18.56 0.72
N LEU A 24 -17.13 19.77 0.65
CA LEU A 24 -15.72 20.02 1.00
C LEU A 24 -15.41 19.57 2.44
N GLN A 25 -16.39 19.62 3.33
CA GLN A 25 -16.25 19.14 4.70
C GLN A 25 -15.94 17.64 4.77
N ARG A 26 -16.51 16.81 3.89
CA ARG A 26 -16.17 15.38 3.81
C ARG A 26 -14.70 15.18 3.45
N LEU A 27 -14.19 15.94 2.47
CA LEU A 27 -12.77 15.93 2.14
C LEU A 27 -11.92 16.31 3.36
N TRP A 28 -12.23 17.43 4.03
CA TRP A 28 -11.47 17.87 5.20
C TRP A 28 -11.49 16.84 6.33
N MET A 29 -12.64 16.24 6.60
CA MET A 29 -12.78 15.19 7.61
C MET A 29 -11.87 13.98 7.33
N LEU A 30 -11.75 13.56 6.07
CA LEU A 30 -10.84 12.47 5.67
C LEU A 30 -9.37 12.88 5.84
N LEU A 31 -9.00 14.09 5.45
CA LEU A 31 -7.62 14.58 5.55
C LEU A 31 -7.20 14.76 7.02
N GLU A 32 -8.03 15.42 7.83
CA GLU A 32 -7.81 15.58 9.27
C GLU A 32 -7.81 14.24 10.00
N GLY A 33 -8.67 13.31 9.58
CA GLY A 33 -8.65 11.93 10.08
C GLY A 33 -7.33 11.23 9.78
N ALA A 34 -6.85 11.32 8.54
CA ALA A 34 -5.56 10.75 8.13
C ALA A 34 -4.39 11.32 8.94
N GLU A 35 -4.30 12.64 9.11
CA GLU A 35 -3.27 13.27 9.93
C GLU A 35 -3.32 12.78 11.39
N ARG A 36 -4.52 12.74 12.00
CA ARG A 36 -4.70 12.21 13.37
C ARG A 36 -4.33 10.74 13.50
N ALA A 37 -4.56 9.94 12.45
CA ALA A 37 -4.15 8.55 12.37
C ALA A 37 -2.64 8.37 12.07
N GLY A 38 -1.85 9.45 12.09
CA GLY A 38 -0.41 9.41 11.87
C GLY A 38 0.00 9.27 10.40
N ARG A 39 -0.93 9.44 9.46
CA ARG A 39 -0.64 9.36 8.02
C ARG A 39 -0.06 10.67 7.51
N LYS A 40 0.77 10.55 6.47
CA LYS A 40 1.38 11.72 5.83
C LYS A 40 0.41 12.25 4.77
N VAL A 41 -0.04 13.49 4.93
CA VAL A 41 -0.87 14.18 3.95
C VAL A 41 -0.02 15.21 3.20
N ARG A 42 0.00 15.12 1.87
CA ARG A 42 0.89 15.92 1.00
C ARG A 42 0.14 16.55 -0.16
N LEU A 43 0.73 17.61 -0.71
CA LEU A 43 0.32 18.17 -1.99
C LEU A 43 0.70 17.22 -3.12
N GLN A 44 -0.19 17.08 -4.11
CA GLN A 44 0.19 16.48 -5.38
C GLN A 44 1.11 17.47 -6.12
N ARG A 45 2.12 16.97 -6.82
CA ARG A 45 3.02 17.81 -7.63
C ARG A 45 2.21 18.68 -8.60
N GLY A 46 2.45 19.98 -8.58
CA GLY A 46 1.78 20.97 -9.42
C GLY A 46 0.52 21.60 -8.80
N ASP A 47 0.06 21.12 -7.64
CA ASP A 47 -1.05 21.74 -6.91
C ASP A 47 -0.57 22.83 -5.95
N THR A 48 -1.49 23.74 -5.65
CA THR A 48 -1.34 24.74 -4.58
C THR A 48 -1.98 24.26 -3.28
N GLU A 49 -1.70 24.95 -2.18
CA GLU A 49 -2.35 24.69 -0.89
C GLU A 49 -3.87 24.87 -0.94
N GLU A 50 -4.40 25.67 -1.86
CA GLU A 50 -5.83 25.91 -1.98
C GLU A 50 -6.54 24.83 -2.79
N THR A 51 -5.81 24.14 -3.66
CA THR A 51 -6.35 23.10 -4.54
C THR A 51 -6.87 21.93 -3.70
N CYS A 52 -8.10 21.48 -3.93
CA CYS A 52 -8.73 20.39 -3.20
C CYS A 52 -8.28 19.01 -3.70
N ARG A 53 -6.96 18.77 -3.74
CA ARG A 53 -6.37 17.47 -4.05
C ARG A 53 -5.18 17.18 -3.13
N ARG A 54 -5.17 16.01 -2.51
CA ARG A 54 -4.15 15.61 -1.54
C ARG A 54 -3.82 14.14 -1.64
N VAL A 55 -2.56 13.83 -1.36
CA VAL A 55 -2.05 12.46 -1.30
C VAL A 55 -1.91 12.07 0.17
N VAL A 56 -2.50 10.94 0.54
CA VAL A 56 -2.45 10.33 1.87
C VAL A 56 -1.59 9.07 1.78
N GLU A 57 -0.52 9.03 2.57
CA GLU A 57 0.46 7.94 2.55
C GLU A 57 0.76 7.41 3.96
N GLY A 58 1.34 6.21 3.99
CA GLY A 58 1.80 5.58 5.23
C GLY A 58 0.78 4.68 5.88
N TYR A 59 -0.30 4.29 5.18
CA TYR A 59 -1.14 3.18 5.60
C TYR A 59 -0.54 1.87 5.08
N THR A 60 -0.24 0.95 5.99
CA THR A 60 0.33 -0.36 5.67
C THR A 60 -0.57 -1.47 6.19
N VAL A 61 -0.59 -2.57 5.45
CA VAL A 61 -1.16 -3.84 5.91
C VAL A 61 -0.01 -4.84 5.99
N GLU A 62 0.23 -5.32 7.21
CA GLU A 62 1.18 -6.39 7.48
C GLU A 62 0.60 -7.74 7.04
N ARG A 63 1.46 -8.75 6.90
CA ARG A 63 1.03 -10.12 6.59
C ARG A 63 0.20 -10.20 5.29
N ALA A 64 0.67 -9.50 4.27
CA ALA A 64 -0.10 -9.25 3.05
C ALA A 64 0.07 -10.33 1.96
N GLY A 65 0.63 -11.50 2.26
CA GLY A 65 0.81 -12.57 1.26
C GLY A 65 -0.51 -13.04 0.63
N GLY A 66 -1.59 -13.08 1.42
CA GLY A 66 -2.94 -13.39 0.92
C GLY A 66 -3.53 -12.35 -0.04
N LEU A 67 -2.87 -11.22 -0.25
CA LEU A 67 -3.28 -10.17 -1.18
C LEU A 67 -2.52 -10.21 -2.52
N LEU A 68 -1.73 -11.26 -2.79
CA LEU A 68 -1.00 -11.42 -4.05
C LEU A 68 -1.95 -11.67 -5.24
N ASP A 69 -1.65 -11.04 -6.39
CA ASP A 69 -2.24 -11.39 -7.68
C ASP A 69 -1.50 -12.58 -8.30
N GLU A 70 -2.01 -13.78 -8.04
CA GLU A 70 -1.46 -15.03 -8.57
C GLU A 70 -1.39 -15.08 -10.10
N ARG A 71 -2.29 -14.36 -10.79
CA ARG A 71 -2.32 -14.38 -12.26
C ARG A 71 -1.15 -13.61 -12.86
N ARG A 72 -0.71 -12.54 -12.18
CA ARG A 72 0.40 -11.68 -12.64
C ARG A 72 1.75 -12.10 -12.08
N ALA A 73 1.78 -12.87 -10.99
CA ALA A 73 3.02 -13.39 -10.43
C ALA A 73 3.76 -14.33 -11.39
N LEU A 74 3.05 -14.97 -12.33
CA LEU A 74 3.60 -15.93 -13.29
C LEU A 74 4.39 -15.30 -14.46
N GLU A 75 4.50 -13.97 -14.53
CA GLU A 75 5.02 -13.24 -15.70
C GLU A 75 6.54 -12.93 -15.63
N GLU A 76 7.27 -13.29 -14.57
CA GLU A 76 8.68 -12.85 -14.38
C GLU A 76 9.74 -13.95 -14.56
N ASP A 77 10.95 -13.51 -14.96
CA ASP A 77 12.16 -14.32 -15.08
C ASP A 77 12.47 -15.03 -13.76
N ILE A 78 12.30 -16.35 -13.76
CA ILE A 78 12.45 -17.20 -12.59
C ILE A 78 13.93 -17.25 -12.20
N THR A 79 14.26 -16.51 -11.15
CA THR A 79 15.55 -16.56 -10.46
C THR A 79 15.53 -17.71 -9.44
N LEU A 80 16.72 -18.18 -9.02
CA LEU A 80 16.90 -19.33 -8.12
C LEU A 80 16.49 -19.01 -6.67
N HIS A 81 15.21 -18.74 -6.43
CA HIS A 81 14.63 -18.63 -5.09
C HIS A 81 13.59 -19.74 -4.90
N PRO A 82 13.59 -20.51 -3.79
CA PRO A 82 12.68 -21.64 -3.57
C PRO A 82 11.20 -21.29 -3.79
N ALA A 83 10.76 -20.12 -3.33
CA ALA A 83 9.39 -19.65 -3.59
C ALA A 83 9.10 -19.34 -5.07
N LEU A 84 10.10 -18.89 -5.85
CA LEU A 84 9.96 -18.66 -7.29
C LEU A 84 10.06 -19.98 -8.08
N ILE A 85 10.80 -20.96 -7.56
CA ILE A 85 10.83 -22.32 -8.11
C ILE A 85 9.48 -23.01 -7.88
N ALA A 86 8.90 -22.91 -6.69
CA ALA A 86 7.56 -23.42 -6.39
C ALA A 86 6.49 -22.75 -7.29
N LEU A 87 6.66 -21.46 -7.58
CA LEU A 87 5.80 -20.74 -8.50
C LEU A 87 5.83 -21.33 -9.93
N ALA A 88 6.96 -21.89 -10.37
CA ALA A 88 7.08 -22.55 -11.68
C ALA A 88 6.11 -23.74 -11.83
N VAL A 89 5.81 -24.43 -10.73
CA VAL A 89 4.81 -25.51 -10.67
C VAL A 89 3.44 -25.03 -10.17
N ARG A 90 3.20 -23.71 -10.19
CA ARG A 90 1.98 -23.03 -9.73
C ARG A 90 1.64 -23.25 -8.26
N ASP A 91 2.65 -23.54 -7.43
CA ASP A 91 2.50 -23.50 -5.98
C ASP A 91 2.82 -22.11 -5.46
N PHE A 92 1.78 -21.36 -5.10
CA PHE A 92 1.90 -20.01 -4.57
C PHE A 92 2.08 -19.97 -3.05
N GLY A 93 1.94 -21.10 -2.35
CA GLY A 93 2.01 -21.17 -0.88
C GLY A 93 3.31 -20.57 -0.35
N PRO A 94 4.48 -21.07 -0.79
CA PRO A 94 5.77 -20.55 -0.33
C PRO A 94 5.94 -19.05 -0.59
N LEU A 95 5.50 -18.55 -1.75
CA LEU A 95 5.60 -17.12 -2.07
C LEU A 95 4.71 -16.27 -1.16
N LYS A 96 3.48 -16.73 -0.88
CA LYS A 96 2.58 -16.04 0.06
C LYS A 96 3.16 -16.03 1.47
N ASP A 97 3.80 -17.10 1.90
CA ASP A 97 4.44 -17.17 3.22
C ASP A 97 5.61 -16.19 3.31
N THR A 98 6.49 -16.16 2.28
CA THR A 98 7.57 -15.17 2.20
C THR A 98 7.04 -13.74 2.23
N LEU A 99 6.04 -13.41 1.40
CA LEU A 99 5.43 -12.07 1.39
C LEU A 99 4.72 -11.72 2.71
N THR A 100 4.22 -12.71 3.43
CA THR A 100 3.57 -12.51 4.74
C THR A 100 4.59 -12.19 5.82
N ARG A 101 5.78 -12.80 5.75
CA ARG A 101 6.85 -12.67 6.74
C ARG A 101 7.73 -11.44 6.51
N GLU A 102 8.01 -11.11 5.26
CA GLU A 102 9.07 -10.16 4.90
C GLU A 102 8.57 -8.87 4.26
N TYR A 103 7.29 -8.80 3.90
CA TYR A 103 6.74 -7.66 3.18
C TYR A 103 5.49 -7.08 3.85
N SER A 104 5.34 -5.78 3.70
CA SER A 104 4.13 -5.03 4.00
C SER A 104 3.51 -4.50 2.71
N LEU A 105 2.18 -4.48 2.63
CA LEU A 105 1.49 -3.84 1.52
C LEU A 105 1.22 -2.38 1.88
N ASN A 106 1.87 -1.47 1.15
CA ASN A 106 1.78 -0.03 1.37
C ASN A 106 0.72 0.57 0.46
N PHE A 107 -0.19 1.33 1.05
CA PHE A 107 -1.28 2.00 0.34
C PHE A 107 -1.04 3.50 0.25
N SER A 108 -1.38 4.07 -0.91
CA SER A 108 -1.43 5.51 -1.14
C SER A 108 -2.77 5.89 -1.74
N PHE A 109 -3.35 6.98 -1.24
CA PHE A 109 -4.67 7.47 -1.64
C PHE A 109 -4.55 8.92 -2.08
N THR A 110 -4.85 9.22 -3.34
CA THR A 110 -5.03 10.60 -3.78
C THR A 110 -6.52 10.95 -3.76
N LEU A 111 -6.91 11.78 -2.80
CA LEU A 111 -8.24 12.33 -2.68
C LEU A 111 -8.34 13.64 -3.44
N ALA A 112 -9.45 13.87 -4.12
CA ALA A 112 -9.75 15.17 -4.67
C ALA A 112 -11.24 15.51 -4.67
N PHE A 113 -11.54 16.80 -4.66
CA PHE A 113 -12.90 17.32 -4.77
C PHE A 113 -13.02 18.15 -6.04
N THR A 114 -14.04 17.85 -6.85
CA THR A 114 -14.25 18.48 -8.16
C THR A 114 -15.30 19.59 -8.10
N LYS A 115 -15.30 20.48 -9.10
CA LYS A 115 -16.31 21.56 -9.23
C LYS A 115 -17.75 21.04 -9.26
N ASN A 116 -17.97 19.81 -9.71
CA ASN A 116 -19.27 19.15 -9.77
C ASN A 116 -19.68 18.53 -8.42
N ARG A 117 -19.08 18.98 -7.30
CA ARG A 117 -19.34 18.48 -5.95
C ARG A 117 -19.19 16.97 -5.80
N THR A 118 -18.19 16.43 -6.50
CA THR A 118 -17.89 14.99 -6.47
C THR A 118 -16.56 14.77 -5.77
N LEU A 119 -16.57 13.89 -4.77
CA LEU A 119 -15.37 13.40 -4.10
C LEU A 119 -14.84 12.20 -4.89
N ILE A 120 -13.58 12.24 -5.28
CA ILE A 120 -12.94 11.25 -6.14
C ILE A 120 -11.66 10.72 -5.49
N LEU A 121 -11.32 9.48 -5.83
CA LEU A 121 -10.16 8.77 -5.31
C LEU A 121 -9.37 8.12 -6.43
N LYS A 122 -8.05 8.26 -6.35
CA LYS A 122 -7.09 7.38 -7.02
C LYS A 122 -6.32 6.63 -5.94
N ALA A 123 -6.28 5.31 -6.02
CA ALA A 123 -5.60 4.47 -5.02
C ALA A 123 -4.50 3.63 -5.68
N SER A 124 -3.45 3.34 -4.92
CA SER A 124 -2.41 2.38 -5.30
C SER A 124 -1.98 1.55 -4.10
N ALA A 125 -1.50 0.35 -4.39
CA ALA A 125 -0.94 -0.58 -3.41
C ALA A 125 0.37 -1.16 -3.96
N VAL A 126 1.40 -1.18 -3.14
CA VAL A 126 2.75 -1.64 -3.51
C VAL A 126 3.35 -2.44 -2.37
N TYR A 127 3.86 -3.64 -2.66
CA TYR A 127 4.63 -4.41 -1.69
C TYR A 127 5.94 -3.71 -1.40
N LYS A 128 6.30 -3.61 -0.11
CA LYS A 128 7.60 -3.15 0.33
C LYS A 128 8.16 -4.12 1.34
N VAL A 129 9.43 -4.48 1.14
CA VAL A 129 10.21 -5.25 2.12
C VAL A 129 10.16 -4.51 3.46
N HIS A 130 10.02 -5.23 4.56
CA HIS A 130 10.28 -4.65 5.87
C HIS A 130 11.71 -4.09 5.88
N PRO A 131 11.95 -2.91 6.47
CA PRO A 131 13.31 -2.51 6.76
C PRO A 131 13.89 -3.63 7.65
N ARG A 132 14.87 -4.38 7.14
CA ARG A 132 15.61 -5.33 7.96
C ARG A 132 16.19 -4.52 9.10
N GLY A 133 15.61 -4.63 10.29
CA GLY A 133 16.28 -4.16 11.48
C GLY A 133 17.65 -4.82 11.47
N GLN A 134 18.71 -4.03 11.64
CA GLN A 134 19.94 -4.55 12.22
C GLN A 134 19.52 -5.47 13.35
N VAL A 135 19.90 -6.74 13.27
CA VAL A 135 19.60 -7.79 14.23
C VAL A 135 19.71 -7.19 15.65
N GLN A 136 18.58 -6.82 16.24
CA GLN A 136 18.51 -6.47 17.66
C GLN A 136 18.49 -7.80 18.37
N GLY A 137 19.68 -8.28 18.72
CA GLY A 137 19.83 -9.57 19.37
C GLY A 137 21.26 -10.08 19.34
N LEU A 138 22.19 -9.36 19.97
CA LEU A 138 23.44 -9.97 20.46
C LEU A 138 23.18 -11.07 21.50
N ASP A 139 21.92 -11.28 21.92
CA ASP A 139 21.51 -12.31 22.87
C ASP A 139 21.04 -13.63 22.22
N GLU A 140 20.65 -13.66 20.94
CA GLU A 140 20.28 -14.91 20.23
C GLU A 140 21.51 -15.63 19.62
N ALA A 141 22.64 -14.92 19.50
CA ALA A 141 23.90 -15.48 19.01
C ALA A 141 24.53 -16.54 19.95
N ARG A 142 23.99 -16.73 21.16
CA ARG A 142 24.49 -17.74 22.12
C ARG A 142 23.82 -19.11 22.04
N ALA A 143 22.82 -19.29 21.16
CA ALA A 143 22.11 -20.57 21.00
C ALA A 143 22.37 -21.30 19.68
N ILE A 144 23.32 -20.84 18.85
CA ILE A 144 23.64 -21.51 17.57
C ILE A 144 24.97 -22.25 17.73
N GLN A 145 24.91 -23.51 18.15
CA GLN A 145 26.09 -24.39 18.22
C GLN A 145 26.45 -25.02 16.85
N ASN A 146 25.58 -24.90 15.84
CA ASN A 146 25.80 -25.45 14.50
C ASN A 146 25.73 -24.34 13.44
N PHE A 147 26.90 -23.91 12.97
CA PHE A 147 27.01 -22.96 11.84
C PHE A 147 26.63 -23.58 10.48
N ALA A 148 26.41 -24.90 10.41
CA ALA A 148 26.14 -25.63 9.17
C ALA A 148 24.68 -25.55 8.68
N ASP A 149 23.74 -25.07 9.51
CA ASP A 149 22.32 -24.90 9.15
C ASP A 149 21.97 -23.44 8.79
N LEU A 150 22.96 -22.54 8.82
CA LEU A 150 22.84 -21.13 8.44
C LEU A 150 23.19 -20.94 6.96
N GLU A 151 22.54 -21.65 6.05
CA GLU A 151 22.42 -21.08 4.71
C GLU A 151 21.42 -19.92 4.84
N PRO A 152 21.84 -18.66 4.60
CA PRO A 152 20.89 -17.55 4.63
C PRO A 152 19.79 -17.90 3.63
N GLU A 153 18.54 -17.97 4.09
CA GLU A 153 17.42 -18.20 3.17
C GLU A 153 17.61 -17.21 2.01
N PRO A 154 17.65 -17.71 0.76
CA PRO A 154 17.91 -16.86 -0.39
C PRO A 154 16.90 -15.74 -0.33
N THR A 155 17.35 -14.49 -0.40
CA THR A 155 16.42 -13.37 -0.40
C THR A 155 15.75 -13.30 -1.76
N LEU A 156 14.44 -13.01 -1.80
CA LEU A 156 13.79 -12.62 -3.05
C LEU A 156 14.60 -11.51 -3.72
N PRO A 157 14.82 -11.58 -5.05
CA PRO A 157 15.65 -10.60 -5.72
C PRO A 157 15.01 -9.21 -5.66
N ASP A 158 15.83 -8.18 -5.52
CA ASP A 158 15.37 -6.78 -5.47
C ASP A 158 14.60 -6.34 -6.72
N SER A 159 14.79 -7.05 -7.84
CA SER A 159 14.07 -6.83 -9.09
C SER A 159 12.69 -7.47 -9.15
N ALA A 160 12.36 -8.39 -8.24
CA ALA A 160 11.09 -9.11 -8.27
C ALA A 160 9.92 -8.15 -8.01
N LYS A 161 8.96 -8.12 -8.93
CA LYS A 161 7.76 -7.30 -8.79
C LYS A 161 6.58 -8.13 -8.32
N PHE A 162 6.08 -7.79 -7.14
CA PHE A 162 4.85 -8.38 -6.61
C PHE A 162 3.67 -7.44 -6.86
N TYR A 163 2.63 -7.99 -7.47
CA TYR A 163 1.40 -7.25 -7.76
C TYR A 163 0.33 -7.66 -6.75
N PRO A 164 -0.28 -6.72 -6.03
CA PRO A 164 -1.44 -7.04 -5.22
C PRO A 164 -2.62 -7.35 -6.14
N ARG A 165 -3.53 -8.21 -5.66
CA ARG A 165 -4.79 -8.52 -6.33
C ARG A 165 -5.58 -7.26 -6.62
N ARG A 166 -6.50 -7.37 -7.56
CA ARG A 166 -7.45 -6.28 -7.82
C ARG A 166 -8.36 -6.09 -6.61
N PHE A 167 -8.51 -4.83 -6.22
CA PHE A 167 -9.47 -4.40 -5.20
C PHE A 167 -10.67 -3.75 -5.90
N SER A 168 -11.85 -4.12 -5.45
CA SER A 168 -13.09 -3.46 -5.80
C SER A 168 -13.14 -2.02 -5.26
N LYS A 169 -14.07 -1.24 -5.79
CA LYS A 169 -14.33 0.12 -5.32
C LYS A 169 -14.66 0.17 -3.83
N GLU A 170 -15.43 -0.79 -3.33
CA GLU A 170 -15.84 -0.85 -1.93
C GLU A 170 -14.65 -1.14 -1.01
N GLU A 171 -13.79 -2.09 -1.40
CA GLU A 171 -12.58 -2.40 -0.65
C GLU A 171 -11.66 -1.18 -0.55
N TRP A 172 -11.52 -0.42 -1.64
CA TRP A 172 -10.76 0.83 -1.59
C TRP A 172 -11.35 1.87 -0.63
N ARG A 173 -12.68 1.96 -0.56
CA ARG A 173 -13.35 2.85 0.39
C ARG A 173 -13.06 2.42 1.83
N VAL A 174 -13.24 1.14 2.13
CA VAL A 174 -12.96 0.58 3.47
C VAL A 174 -11.50 0.79 3.87
N LEU A 175 -10.56 0.56 2.95
CA LEU A 175 -9.12 0.78 3.19
C LEU A 175 -8.80 2.25 3.44
N LEU A 176 -9.40 3.17 2.68
CA LEU A 176 -9.28 4.60 2.90
C LEU A 176 -9.82 5.01 4.27
N GLU A 177 -11.03 4.55 4.63
CA GLU A 177 -11.66 4.90 5.91
C GLU A 177 -10.85 4.42 7.10
N ARG A 178 -10.30 3.20 7.01
CA ARG A 178 -9.33 2.66 7.97
C ARG A 178 -8.05 3.49 8.02
N ALA A 179 -7.50 3.88 6.87
CA ALA A 179 -6.31 4.72 6.79
C ALA A 179 -6.52 6.09 7.45
N CYS A 180 -7.71 6.66 7.28
CA CYS A 180 -8.13 7.95 7.83
C CYS A 180 -8.69 7.87 9.26
N GLY A 181 -8.82 6.67 9.86
CA GLY A 181 -9.39 6.52 11.19
C GLY A 181 -10.84 7.03 11.33
N VAL A 182 -11.57 7.14 10.21
CA VAL A 182 -12.97 7.54 10.18
C VAL A 182 -13.82 6.28 10.01
N ARG A 183 -14.26 5.69 11.13
CA ARG A 183 -15.14 4.51 11.07
C ARG A 183 -16.48 4.86 10.40
N VAL A 184 -17.00 3.90 9.64
CA VAL A 184 -18.44 3.68 9.45
C VAL A 184 -18.99 2.99 10.69
#